data_AF-A0A2V9CQ66-F1
#
_entry.id   AF-A0A2V9CQ66-F1
#
_cell.length_a   1.000
_cell.length_b   1.000
_cell.length_c   1.000
_cell.angle_alpha   90.00
_cell.angle_beta   90.00
_cell.angle_gamma   90.00
#
_symmetry.space_group_name_H-M   'P 1'
#
loop_
_entity.id
_entity.type
_entity.pdbx_description
1 polymer ?
#
loop_
_entity_poly.entity_id
_entity_poly.type
_entity_poly.pdbx_seq_one_letter_code
_entity_poly.pdbx_strand_id
1 'polypeptide(L)'
;MKNFLKHFKARVGQLRGMTSVRAWGSLRSFVVLITLVVLTVLLGVSARSVAVAQSASAPAKADTAPTGNAKNGKTIYTADGCYECHGREAQGGAGTGPKLGPAPIPFSAFVYQVRSPRDQMPPYTSKVLSDAELADIYAFVQAAPQPPKVDSIPQLK
;
A
#
# COMPACT_ATOMS: atom_id res chain seq x y z
N MET A 1 4.43 47.28 37.60
CA MET A 1 3.50 46.14 37.81
C MET A 1 2.17 46.59 38.45
N LYS A 2 1.40 47.49 37.83
CA LYS A 2 0.11 47.99 38.42
C LYS A 2 -1.05 48.15 37.40
N ASN A 3 -0.84 47.79 36.13
CA ASN A 3 -1.83 48.01 35.06
C ASN A 3 -2.59 46.75 34.62
N PHE A 4 -2.26 45.57 35.16
CA PHE A 4 -2.91 44.32 34.73
C PHE A 4 -4.25 44.03 35.45
N LEU A 5 -4.51 44.69 36.58
CA LEU A 5 -5.69 44.42 37.41
C LEU A 5 -6.96 45.23 37.01
N LYS A 6 -6.84 46.20 36.11
CA LYS A 6 -7.98 47.04 35.68
C LYS A 6 -8.89 46.37 34.65
N HIS A 7 -8.42 45.35 33.94
CA HIS A 7 -9.20 44.73 32.86
C HIS A 7 -10.11 43.58 33.30
N PHE A 8 -9.93 43.02 34.50
CA PHE A 8 -10.71 41.85 34.93
C PHE A 8 -12.10 42.21 35.51
N LYS A 9 -12.30 43.45 35.96
CA LYS A 9 -13.53 43.86 36.69
C LYS A 9 -14.70 44.31 35.80
N ALA A 10 -14.55 44.35 34.47
CA ALA A 10 -15.54 44.92 33.56
C ALA A 10 -16.54 43.91 32.93
N ARG A 11 -16.43 42.60 33.19
CA ARG A 11 -17.29 41.59 32.53
C ARG A 11 -18.27 40.85 33.46
N VAL A 12 -18.63 41.42 34.61
CA VAL A 12 -19.59 40.79 35.55
C VAL A 12 -20.95 41.53 35.61
N GLY A 13 -21.16 42.57 34.80
CA GLY A 13 -22.28 43.51 34.99
C GLY A 13 -23.52 43.37 34.09
N GLN A 14 -23.56 42.48 33.09
CA GLN A 14 -24.60 42.57 32.04
C GLN A 14 -25.48 41.32 31.94
N LEU A 15 -26.17 41.02 33.04
CA LEU A 15 -27.33 40.12 33.08
C LEU A 15 -28.43 40.77 33.92
N ARG A 16 -29.21 41.66 33.30
CA ARG A 16 -30.53 42.04 33.80
C ARG A 16 -31.33 42.82 32.75
N GLY A 17 -32.42 42.23 32.28
CA GLY A 17 -33.54 43.00 31.72
C GLY A 17 -33.89 42.72 30.26
N MET A 18 -34.41 41.53 29.95
CA MET A 18 -35.26 41.33 28.76
C MET A 18 -36.36 40.29 29.05
N THR A 19 -37.34 40.69 29.87
CA THR A 19 -38.63 40.03 29.98
C THR A 19 -39.67 40.86 29.22
N SER A 20 -40.01 40.47 27.99
CA SER A 20 -41.16 41.04 27.26
C SER A 20 -41.72 40.04 26.24
N VAL A 21 -42.55 39.12 26.75
CA VAL A 21 -43.87 38.63 26.30
C VAL A 21 -44.40 38.79 24.84
N ARG A 22 -43.61 39.11 23.82
CA ARG A 22 -44.13 39.41 22.46
C ARG A 22 -43.80 38.39 21.35
N ALA A 23 -43.39 37.17 21.67
CA ALA A 23 -42.90 36.21 20.67
C ALA A 23 -43.62 34.85 20.62
N TRP A 24 -44.85 34.74 21.15
CA TRP A 24 -45.57 33.45 21.14
C TRP A 24 -46.27 33.10 19.81
N GLY A 25 -46.26 33.99 18.82
CA GLY A 25 -46.90 33.76 17.51
C GLY A 25 -46.01 33.16 16.41
N SER A 26 -44.66 33.23 16.52
CA SER A 26 -43.78 32.74 15.44
C SER A 26 -43.24 31.33 15.66
N LEU A 27 -43.30 30.79 16.87
CA LEU A 27 -42.69 29.49 17.18
C LEU A 27 -43.40 28.30 16.50
N ARG A 28 -44.70 28.41 16.24
CA ARG A 28 -45.45 27.39 15.48
C ARG A 28 -45.09 27.38 13.99
N SER A 29 -44.83 28.55 13.41
CA SER A 29 -44.41 28.68 12.00
C SER A 29 -42.97 28.24 11.78
N PHE A 30 -42.08 28.47 12.75
CA PHE A 30 -40.69 27.99 12.68
C PHE A 30 -40.61 26.46 12.75
N VAL A 31 -41.43 25.80 13.58
CA VAL A 31 -41.45 24.33 13.66
C VAL A 31 -41.97 23.69 12.35
N VAL A 32 -43.01 24.26 11.73
CA VAL A 32 -43.56 23.77 10.44
C VAL A 32 -42.59 23.98 9.27
N LEU A 33 -41.85 25.10 9.26
CA LEU A 33 -40.82 25.34 8.24
C LEU A 33 -39.61 24.43 8.41
N ILE A 34 -39.19 24.15 9.65
CA ILE A 34 -38.08 23.23 9.92
C ILE A 34 -38.46 21.79 9.55
N THR A 35 -39.70 21.33 9.82
CA THR A 35 -40.12 19.98 9.41
C THR A 35 -40.27 19.83 7.90
N LEU A 36 -40.74 20.85 7.17
CA LEU A 36 -40.80 20.83 5.70
C LEU A 36 -39.40 20.83 5.06
N VAL A 37 -38.44 21.54 5.63
CA VAL A 37 -37.03 21.52 5.16
C VAL A 37 -36.38 20.17 5.46
N VAL A 38 -36.61 19.58 6.64
CA VAL A 38 -36.08 18.24 6.97
C VAL A 38 -36.70 17.16 6.09
N LEU A 39 -38.00 17.24 5.79
CA LEU A 39 -38.68 16.26 4.94
C LEU A 39 -38.24 16.35 3.47
N THR A 40 -37.99 17.56 2.96
CA THR A 40 -37.44 17.75 1.59
C THR A 40 -35.98 17.31 1.48
N VAL A 41 -35.17 17.42 2.55
CA VAL A 41 -33.81 16.87 2.60
C VAL A 41 -33.82 15.33 2.68
N LEU A 42 -34.78 14.73 3.39
CA LEU A 42 -34.86 13.26 3.51
C LEU A 42 -35.38 12.58 2.23
N LEU A 43 -36.26 13.22 1.45
CA LEU A 43 -36.72 12.69 0.15
C LEU A 43 -35.83 13.09 -1.05
N GLY A 44 -34.89 14.02 -0.89
CA GLY A 44 -34.00 14.50 -1.97
C GLY A 44 -32.70 13.72 -2.16
N VAL A 45 -32.40 12.72 -1.31
CA VAL A 45 -31.12 11.98 -1.31
C VAL A 45 -31.32 10.55 -1.86
N SER A 46 -32.03 10.39 -2.98
CA SER A 46 -32.22 9.07 -3.61
C SER A 46 -31.86 9.01 -5.09
N ALA A 47 -31.38 10.10 -5.71
CA ALA A 47 -31.13 10.16 -7.15
C ALA A 47 -29.71 10.64 -7.52
N ARG A 48 -28.71 10.33 -6.71
CA ARG A 48 -27.31 10.37 -7.17
C ARG A 48 -26.98 9.03 -7.80
N SER A 49 -27.23 8.95 -9.11
CA SER A 49 -26.82 7.86 -9.97
C SER A 49 -25.39 7.44 -9.65
N VAL A 50 -25.22 6.22 -9.13
CA VAL A 50 -23.93 5.57 -9.00
C VAL A 50 -23.52 5.14 -10.41
N ALA A 51 -23.03 6.09 -11.20
CA ALA A 51 -22.21 5.75 -12.35
C ALA A 51 -20.85 5.30 -11.80
N VAL A 52 -20.76 4.03 -11.39
CA VAL A 52 -19.46 3.35 -11.32
C VAL A 52 -18.96 3.35 -12.75
N ALA A 53 -18.11 4.32 -13.08
CA ALA A 53 -17.22 4.20 -14.21
C ALA A 53 -16.45 2.90 -13.99
N GLN A 54 -16.80 1.88 -14.77
CA GLN A 54 -15.93 0.74 -14.99
C GLN A 54 -14.67 1.32 -15.63
N SER A 55 -13.69 1.67 -14.80
CA SER A 55 -12.32 1.77 -15.25
C SER A 55 -12.00 0.39 -15.80
N ALA A 56 -12.15 0.22 -17.10
CA ALA A 56 -11.64 -0.93 -17.81
C ALA A 56 -10.16 -1.00 -17.42
N SER A 57 -9.80 -2.02 -16.65
CA SER A 57 -8.42 -2.35 -16.38
C SER A 57 -7.74 -2.44 -17.73
N ALA A 58 -6.93 -1.45 -18.09
CA ALA A 58 -6.06 -1.58 -19.25
C ALA A 58 -5.32 -2.91 -19.08
N PRO A 59 -5.16 -3.72 -20.15
CA PRO A 59 -4.41 -4.95 -20.04
C PRO A 59 -3.05 -4.60 -19.43
N ALA A 60 -2.74 -5.21 -18.28
CA ALA A 60 -1.45 -5.01 -17.65
C ALA A 60 -0.39 -5.29 -18.71
N LYS A 61 0.44 -4.29 -19.02
CA LYS A 61 1.58 -4.48 -19.92
C LYS A 61 2.34 -5.70 -19.39
N ALA A 62 2.51 -6.71 -20.23
CA ALA A 62 3.25 -7.91 -19.86
C ALA A 62 4.66 -7.48 -19.42
N ASP A 63 4.97 -7.69 -18.14
CA ASP A 63 6.25 -7.34 -17.55
C ASP A 63 7.28 -8.38 -17.99
N THR A 64 7.74 -8.22 -19.23
CA THR A 64 8.64 -9.17 -19.89
C THR A 64 10.07 -8.83 -19.47
N ALA A 65 10.74 -9.80 -18.84
CA ALA A 65 12.13 -9.65 -18.47
C ALA A 65 13.00 -9.45 -19.73
N PRO A 66 14.04 -8.61 -19.69
CA PRO A 66 15.07 -8.58 -20.72
C PRO A 66 15.71 -9.96 -20.87
N THR A 67 16.22 -10.26 -22.07
CA THR A 67 17.03 -11.46 -22.30
C THR A 67 18.30 -11.40 -21.46
N GLY A 68 18.50 -12.39 -20.59
CA GLY A 68 19.69 -12.54 -19.76
C GLY A 68 20.44 -13.85 -20.00
N ASN A 69 21.69 -13.92 -19.54
CA ASN A 69 22.56 -15.09 -19.57
C ASN A 69 22.54 -15.82 -18.22
N ALA A 70 21.82 -16.95 -18.15
CA ALA A 70 21.70 -17.74 -16.93
C ALA A 70 23.05 -18.26 -16.36
N LYS A 71 24.04 -18.55 -17.23
CA LYS A 71 25.36 -18.99 -16.75
C LYS A 71 26.10 -17.84 -16.06
N ASN A 72 26.07 -16.64 -16.65
CA ASN A 72 26.64 -15.46 -16.03
C ASN A 72 25.89 -15.08 -14.74
N GLY A 73 24.55 -15.16 -14.77
CA GLY A 73 23.69 -14.93 -13.62
C GLY A 73 24.04 -15.81 -12.43
N LYS A 74 24.33 -17.11 -12.65
CA LYS A 74 24.79 -18.01 -11.58
C LYS A 74 26.13 -17.59 -10.97
N THR A 75 27.06 -17.12 -11.81
CA THR A 75 28.37 -16.62 -11.36
C THR A 75 28.18 -15.41 -10.44
N ILE A 76 27.40 -14.42 -10.88
CA ILE A 76 27.14 -13.19 -10.12
C ILE A 76 26.37 -13.51 -8.83
N TYR A 77 25.31 -14.32 -8.92
CA TYR A 77 24.53 -14.78 -7.77
C TYR A 77 25.39 -15.45 -6.69
N THR A 78 26.45 -16.14 -7.10
CA THR A 78 27.41 -16.75 -6.16
C THR A 78 28.43 -15.73 -5.64
N ALA A 79 28.95 -14.87 -6.52
CA ALA A 79 29.96 -13.86 -6.17
C ALA A 79 29.43 -12.81 -5.19
N ASP A 80 28.17 -12.39 -5.37
CA ASP A 80 27.53 -11.34 -4.57
C ASP A 80 26.76 -11.89 -3.36
N GLY A 81 26.95 -13.16 -3.03
CA GLY A 81 26.46 -13.76 -1.79
C GLY A 81 24.95 -14.06 -1.76
N CYS A 82 24.23 -13.93 -2.88
CA CYS A 82 22.78 -14.20 -2.91
C CYS A 82 22.44 -15.63 -2.44
N TYR A 83 23.33 -16.58 -2.73
CA TYR A 83 23.20 -17.98 -2.35
C TYR A 83 23.20 -18.23 -0.83
N GLU A 84 23.75 -17.32 -0.02
CA GLU A 84 23.87 -17.50 1.42
C GLU A 84 22.49 -17.55 2.09
N CYS A 85 21.54 -16.77 1.58
CA CYS A 85 20.17 -16.77 2.05
C CYS A 85 19.24 -17.64 1.18
N HIS A 86 19.44 -17.61 -0.15
CA HIS A 86 18.51 -18.20 -1.11
C HIS A 86 18.95 -19.55 -1.68
N GLY A 87 20.06 -20.11 -1.19
CA GLY A 87 20.60 -21.40 -1.63
C GLY A 87 21.31 -21.32 -3.00
N ARG A 88 22.22 -22.26 -3.28
CA ARG A 88 23.08 -22.23 -4.49
C ARG A 88 22.36 -22.39 -5.83
N GLU A 89 21.19 -23.00 -5.83
CA GLU A 89 20.34 -23.23 -7.00
C GLU A 89 19.02 -22.43 -6.90
N ALA A 90 19.02 -21.33 -6.14
CA ALA A 90 17.86 -20.46 -5.93
C ALA A 90 16.64 -21.18 -5.30
N GLN A 91 16.89 -22.30 -4.61
CA GLN A 91 15.88 -23.17 -4.00
C GLN A 91 15.34 -22.65 -2.66
N GLY A 92 15.94 -21.60 -2.11
CA GLY A 92 15.65 -21.06 -0.79
C GLY A 92 16.38 -21.80 0.33
N GLY A 93 16.33 -21.23 1.53
CA GLY A 93 16.84 -21.83 2.76
C GLY A 93 15.84 -21.69 3.89
N ALA A 94 15.82 -22.68 4.79
CA ALA A 94 14.90 -22.68 5.93
C ALA A 94 15.24 -21.52 6.88
N GLY A 95 14.37 -20.51 6.93
CA GLY A 95 14.53 -19.34 7.81
C GLY A 95 15.54 -18.29 7.35
N THR A 96 16.27 -18.51 6.24
CA THR A 96 17.28 -17.57 5.73
C THR A 96 16.77 -16.74 4.56
N GLY A 97 16.03 -17.35 3.63
CA GLY A 97 15.52 -16.68 2.45
C GLY A 97 14.56 -17.55 1.64
N PRO A 98 13.51 -16.98 1.04
CA PRO A 98 12.53 -17.73 0.28
C PRO A 98 13.13 -18.37 -0.97
N LYS A 99 12.46 -19.41 -1.48
CA LYS A 99 12.71 -19.99 -2.80
C LYS A 99 12.45 -18.95 -3.89
N LEU A 100 13.40 -18.79 -4.80
CA LEU A 100 13.31 -17.81 -5.89
C LEU A 100 12.94 -18.48 -7.22
N GLY A 101 13.54 -19.62 -7.52
CA GLY A 101 13.38 -20.30 -8.81
C GLY A 101 12.47 -21.54 -8.73
N PRO A 102 11.97 -22.05 -9.86
CA PRO A 102 12.05 -21.48 -11.22
C PRO A 102 10.92 -20.53 -11.61
N ALA A 103 9.99 -20.25 -10.71
CA ALA A 103 8.89 -19.31 -10.96
C ALA A 103 9.10 -18.04 -10.13
N PRO A 104 10.05 -17.15 -10.53
CA PRO A 104 10.24 -15.90 -9.83
C PRO A 104 9.04 -14.96 -10.00
N ILE A 105 8.99 -13.95 -9.14
CA ILE A 105 8.09 -12.81 -9.30
C ILE A 105 8.39 -12.06 -10.62
N PRO A 106 7.47 -11.21 -11.12
CA PRO A 106 7.70 -10.42 -12.34
C PRO A 106 9.01 -9.61 -12.28
N PHE A 107 9.65 -9.38 -13.43
CA PHE A 107 11.00 -8.79 -13.47
C PHE A 107 11.08 -7.41 -12.80
N SER A 108 10.10 -6.52 -13.01
CA SER A 108 10.11 -5.22 -12.35
C SER A 108 10.01 -5.33 -10.82
N ALA A 109 9.21 -6.29 -10.33
CA ALA A 109 9.09 -6.58 -8.91
C ALA A 109 10.36 -7.23 -8.34
N PHE A 110 11.03 -8.07 -9.13
CA PHE A 110 12.34 -8.63 -8.79
C PHE A 110 13.39 -7.53 -8.65
N VAL A 111 13.50 -6.65 -9.63
CA VAL A 111 14.42 -5.50 -9.56
C VAL A 111 14.10 -4.65 -8.34
N TYR A 112 12.82 -4.32 -8.12
CA TYR A 112 12.41 -3.55 -6.95
C TYR A 112 12.82 -4.21 -5.64
N GLN A 113 12.60 -5.53 -5.50
CA GLN A 113 12.99 -6.27 -4.30
C GLN A 113 14.51 -6.27 -4.09
N VAL A 114 15.31 -6.38 -5.15
CA VAL A 114 16.78 -6.37 -5.03
C VAL A 114 17.32 -4.97 -4.70
N ARG A 115 16.69 -3.91 -5.23
CA ARG A 115 17.08 -2.51 -4.96
C ARG A 115 16.57 -2.00 -3.62
N SER A 116 15.39 -2.43 -3.20
CA SER A 116 14.67 -1.97 -2.01
C SER A 116 14.07 -3.17 -1.28
N PRO A 117 14.92 -4.00 -0.68
CA PRO A 117 14.52 -5.25 -0.06
C PRO A 117 13.71 -5.06 1.21
N ARG A 118 13.04 -6.16 1.57
CA ARG A 118 12.33 -6.34 2.84
C ARG A 118 13.18 -7.18 3.79
N ASP A 119 12.90 -7.07 5.08
CA ASP A 119 13.50 -7.89 6.13
C ASP A 119 15.03 -7.77 6.19
N GLN A 120 15.75 -8.90 6.21
CA GLN A 120 17.19 -8.98 6.41
C GLN A 120 18.00 -9.00 5.10
N MET A 121 17.35 -8.92 3.95
CA MET A 121 18.04 -8.95 2.66
C MET A 121 18.76 -7.60 2.44
N PRO A 122 20.09 -7.61 2.15
CA PRO A 122 20.83 -6.37 1.93
C PRO A 122 20.44 -5.71 0.60
N PRO A 123 20.45 -4.37 0.51
CA PRO A 123 20.12 -3.66 -0.72
C PRO A 123 21.29 -3.69 -1.72
N TYR A 124 21.00 -4.05 -2.97
CA TYR A 124 21.98 -4.01 -4.06
C TYR A 124 21.67 -2.83 -4.98
N THR A 125 22.45 -1.76 -4.88
CA THR A 125 22.26 -0.57 -5.72
C THR A 125 22.80 -0.78 -7.13
N SER A 126 22.45 0.11 -8.06
CA SER A 126 22.96 0.09 -9.45
C SER A 126 24.48 0.23 -9.56
N LYS A 127 25.17 0.62 -8.48
CA LYS A 127 26.63 0.67 -8.41
C LYS A 127 27.27 -0.68 -8.11
N VAL A 128 26.51 -1.60 -7.49
CA VAL A 128 26.98 -2.95 -7.13
C VAL A 128 26.56 -3.94 -8.21
N LEU A 129 25.29 -3.87 -8.62
CA LEU A 129 24.71 -4.71 -9.67
C LEU A 129 24.05 -3.80 -10.70
N SER A 130 24.46 -3.87 -11.97
CA SER A 130 23.76 -3.21 -13.06
C SER A 130 22.42 -3.89 -13.38
N ASP A 131 21.56 -3.23 -14.15
CA ASP A 131 20.26 -3.83 -14.55
C ASP A 131 20.45 -5.01 -15.52
N ALA A 132 21.53 -5.02 -16.30
CA ALA A 132 21.90 -6.16 -17.16
C ALA A 132 22.31 -7.38 -16.33
N GLU A 133 23.09 -7.17 -15.26
CA GLU A 133 23.46 -8.24 -14.33
C GLU A 133 22.23 -8.78 -13.57
N LEU A 134 21.28 -7.91 -13.21
CA LEU A 134 20.00 -8.37 -12.66
C LEU A 134 19.18 -9.20 -13.66
N ALA A 135 19.20 -8.86 -14.95
CA ALA A 135 18.57 -9.68 -15.98
C ALA A 135 19.23 -11.06 -16.11
N ASP A 136 20.56 -11.12 -16.01
CA ASP A 136 21.32 -12.37 -16.00
C ASP A 136 20.97 -13.24 -14.77
N ILE A 137 20.96 -12.65 -13.57
CA ILE A 137 20.54 -13.33 -12.33
C ILE A 137 19.09 -13.82 -12.47
N TYR A 138 18.20 -12.99 -13.02
CA TYR A 138 16.80 -13.37 -13.23
C TYR A 138 16.67 -14.55 -14.20
N ALA A 139 17.47 -14.59 -15.26
CA ALA A 139 17.53 -15.73 -16.17
C ALA A 139 18.04 -17.01 -15.48
N PHE A 140 19.02 -16.90 -14.58
CA PHE A 140 19.47 -18.02 -13.75
C PHE A 140 18.36 -18.53 -12.84
N VAL A 141 17.66 -17.64 -12.14
CA VAL A 141 16.56 -17.99 -11.23
C VAL A 141 15.43 -18.68 -11.99
N GLN A 142 15.05 -18.20 -13.18
CA GLN A 142 14.05 -18.87 -14.03
C GLN A 142 14.49 -20.27 -14.49
N ALA A 143 15.79 -20.47 -14.73
CA ALA A 143 16.35 -21.73 -15.18
C ALA A 143 16.55 -22.76 -14.05
N ALA A 144 16.22 -22.44 -12.80
CA ALA A 144 16.40 -23.32 -11.66
C ALA A 144 15.66 -24.68 -11.84
N PRO A 145 16.20 -25.79 -11.33
CA PRO A 145 15.51 -27.08 -11.43
C PRO A 145 14.21 -27.07 -10.60
N GLN A 146 13.16 -27.69 -11.15
CA GLN A 146 11.94 -27.93 -10.38
C GLN A 146 12.21 -28.99 -9.31
N PRO A 147 11.71 -28.80 -8.07
CA PRO A 147 11.81 -29.84 -7.05
C PRO A 147 11.00 -31.08 -7.48
N PRO A 148 11.46 -32.29 -7.12
CA PRO A 148 10.68 -33.50 -7.33
C PRO A 148 9.30 -33.42 -6.67
N LYS A 149 8.31 -34.11 -7.24
CA LYS A 149 6.97 -34.20 -6.61
C LYS A 149 7.06 -35.02 -5.32
N VAL A 150 6.31 -34.64 -4.29
CA VAL A 150 6.32 -35.31 -2.99
C VAL A 150 6.07 -36.82 -3.12
N ASP A 151 5.08 -37.22 -3.92
CA ASP A 151 4.72 -38.64 -4.13
C ASP A 151 5.79 -39.46 -4.87
N SER A 152 6.76 -38.79 -5.50
CA SER A 152 7.89 -39.43 -6.18
C SER A 152 9.08 -39.71 -5.26
N ILE A 153 9.02 -39.28 -4.00
CA ILE A 153 10.08 -39.46 -3.00
C ILE A 153 9.66 -40.61 -2.06
N PRO A 154 10.22 -41.83 -2.18
CA PRO A 154 9.81 -42.99 -1.38
C PRO A 154 9.90 -42.79 0.13
N GLN A 155 10.77 -41.89 0.60
CA GLN A 155 11.01 -41.60 2.01
C GLN A 155 9.91 -40.74 2.67
N LEU A 156 8.97 -40.18 1.89
CA LEU A 156 7.90 -39.29 2.38
C LEU A 156 6.51 -39.96 2.36
N LYS A 157 6.45 -41.29 2.21
CA LYS A 157 5.22 -42.08 2.22
C LYS A 157 5.05 -42.84 3.53
#